data_AF-A0A093VMB6-F1
#
_entry.id   AF-A0A093VMB6-F1
#
_cell.length_a   1.000
_cell.length_b   1.000
_cell.length_c   1.000
_cell.angle_alpha   90.00
_cell.angle_beta   90.00
_cell.angle_gamma   90.00
#
_symmetry.space_group_name_H-M   'P 1'
#
loop_
_entity.id
_entity.type
_entity.pdbx_description
1 polymer ?
#
loop_
_entity_poly.entity_id
_entity_poly.type
_entity_poly.pdbx_seq_one_letter_code
_entity_poly.pdbx_strand_id
1 'polypeptide(L)'
;MYYLDPKNCHTNLQPQLQRRVNNVISKYCSDSASAVAEFVAFRTKSGVFFEAPCWDHTADPKLFWRMHQSVSGVSSGLANLALRFLNATANSVASEQAFSIQNLQITKIRNRLTIEHADKLNFIYINSRALNEIMSNQPNTEEIAVLEIEAENDFIDTWKISRSVMDLEYNDREEKIEESQVSDVAGPLILI
;
A
#
# COMPACT_ATOMS: atom_id res chain seq x y z
N MET A 1 -1.41 -20.34 -4.65
CA MET A 1 -1.31 -18.87 -4.71
C MET A 1 -1.88 -18.26 -5.99
N TYR A 2 -1.98 -19.01 -7.10
CA TYR A 2 -2.46 -18.53 -8.40
C TYR A 2 -3.84 -17.85 -8.40
N TYR A 3 -4.82 -18.36 -7.65
CA TYR A 3 -6.21 -17.85 -7.69
C TYR A 3 -6.50 -16.62 -6.81
N LEU A 4 -5.54 -16.20 -5.98
CA LEU A 4 -5.61 -14.95 -5.21
C LEU A 4 -4.73 -13.86 -5.84
N ASP A 5 -4.14 -14.14 -7.00
CA ASP A 5 -3.45 -13.14 -7.80
C ASP A 5 -4.49 -12.31 -8.57
N PRO A 6 -4.50 -10.97 -8.44
CA PRO A 6 -5.40 -10.08 -9.17
C PRO A 6 -5.36 -10.29 -10.69
N LYS A 7 -4.22 -10.71 -11.25
CA LYS A 7 -4.08 -11.01 -12.69
C LYS A 7 -4.92 -12.19 -13.13
N ASN A 8 -5.17 -13.13 -12.23
CA ASN A 8 -5.87 -14.38 -12.51
C ASN A 8 -7.33 -14.37 -12.02
N CYS A 9 -7.89 -13.20 -11.67
CA CYS A 9 -9.25 -13.10 -11.15
C CYS A 9 -10.31 -13.68 -12.12
N HIS A 10 -10.07 -13.54 -13.42
CA HIS A 10 -10.94 -14.03 -14.50
C HIS A 10 -10.76 -15.51 -14.86
N THR A 11 -9.77 -16.20 -14.27
CA THR A 11 -9.46 -17.59 -14.63
C THR A 11 -10.59 -18.53 -14.21
N ASN A 12 -11.11 -19.35 -15.12
CA ASN A 12 -12.25 -20.21 -14.82
C ASN A 12 -11.92 -21.17 -13.66
N LEU A 13 -12.69 -21.11 -12.58
CA LEU A 13 -12.51 -21.95 -11.41
C LEU A 13 -13.44 -23.15 -11.51
N GLN A 14 -12.86 -24.34 -11.72
CA GLN A 14 -13.63 -25.58 -11.72
C GLN A 14 -14.36 -25.78 -10.37
N PRO A 15 -15.56 -26.39 -10.36
CA PRO A 15 -16.33 -26.58 -9.12
C PRO A 15 -15.57 -27.33 -8.01
N GLN A 16 -14.72 -28.28 -8.38
CA GLN A 16 -13.86 -29.03 -7.44
C GLN A 16 -12.86 -28.11 -6.75
N LEU A 17 -12.29 -27.15 -7.49
CA LEU A 17 -11.34 -26.17 -6.95
C LEU A 17 -12.04 -25.14 -6.07
N GLN A 18 -13.25 -24.70 -6.43
CA GLN A 18 -14.07 -23.84 -5.56
C GLN A 18 -14.31 -24.49 -4.20
N ARG A 19 -14.65 -25.78 -4.15
CA ARG A 19 -14.82 -26.51 -2.88
C ARG A 19 -13.53 -26.51 -2.06
N ARG A 20 -12.38 -26.74 -2.71
CA ARG A 20 -11.07 -26.69 -2.03
C ARG A 20 -10.76 -25.31 -1.48
N VAL A 21 -11.04 -24.24 -2.23
CA VAL A 21 -10.87 -22.87 -1.76
C VAL A 21 -11.76 -22.60 -0.55
N ASN A 22 -13.03 -22.97 -0.61
CA ASN A 22 -13.95 -22.80 0.51
C ASN A 22 -13.49 -23.57 1.76
N ASN A 23 -12.98 -24.80 1.59
CA ASN A 23 -12.42 -25.59 2.70
C ASN A 23 -11.16 -24.93 3.32
N VAL A 24 -10.34 -24.27 2.50
CA VAL A 24 -9.17 -23.52 2.99
C VAL A 24 -9.63 -22.29 3.76
N ILE A 25 -10.57 -21.52 3.20
CA ILE A 25 -11.13 -20.34 3.87
C ILE A 25 -11.78 -20.72 5.20
N SER A 26 -12.58 -21.79 5.24
CA SER A 26 -13.21 -22.27 6.48
C SER A 26 -12.22 -22.73 7.53
N LYS A 27 -11.04 -23.19 7.12
CA LYS A 27 -9.98 -23.65 8.03
C LYS A 27 -9.16 -22.51 8.62
N TYR A 28 -8.94 -21.43 7.86
CA TYR A 28 -7.96 -20.39 8.21
C TYR A 28 -8.57 -19.01 8.49
N CYS A 29 -9.85 -18.80 8.22
CA CYS A 29 -10.57 -17.55 8.51
C CYS A 29 -11.62 -17.79 9.61
N SER A 30 -11.63 -16.93 10.64
CA SER A 30 -12.61 -17.02 11.74
C SER A 30 -14.04 -16.78 11.25
N ASP A 31 -14.24 -15.79 10.37
CA ASP A 31 -15.49 -15.56 9.67
C ASP A 31 -15.40 -16.13 8.24
N SER A 32 -15.68 -17.42 8.13
CA SER A 32 -15.63 -18.13 6.85
C SER A 32 -16.70 -17.67 5.86
N ALA A 33 -17.88 -17.25 6.34
CA ALA A 33 -18.98 -16.83 5.47
C ALA A 33 -18.65 -15.49 4.79
N SER A 34 -18.16 -14.52 5.57
CA SER A 34 -17.72 -13.24 5.04
C SER A 34 -16.54 -13.41 4.07
N ALA A 35 -15.52 -14.19 4.44
CA ALA A 35 -14.36 -14.41 3.58
C ALA A 35 -14.70 -15.12 2.25
N VAL A 36 -15.69 -16.02 2.25
CA VAL A 36 -16.19 -16.62 1.00
C VAL A 36 -16.94 -15.59 0.15
N ALA A 37 -17.76 -14.73 0.77
CA ALA A 37 -18.46 -13.66 0.06
C ALA A 37 -17.47 -12.65 -0.55
N GLU A 38 -16.44 -12.26 0.20
CA GLU A 38 -15.32 -11.43 -0.29
C GLU A 38 -14.61 -12.11 -1.47
N PHE A 39 -14.42 -13.43 -1.42
CA PHE A 39 -13.75 -14.16 -2.51
C PHE A 39 -14.58 -14.17 -3.79
N VAL A 40 -15.90 -14.33 -3.66
CA VAL A 40 -16.81 -14.19 -4.81
C VAL A 40 -16.77 -12.76 -5.34
N ALA A 41 -16.90 -11.76 -4.46
CA ALA A 41 -16.88 -10.35 -4.82
C ALA A 41 -15.59 -9.92 -5.54
N PHE A 42 -14.44 -10.44 -5.10
CA PHE A 42 -13.14 -10.26 -5.76
C PHE A 42 -13.16 -10.80 -7.19
N ARG A 43 -13.71 -12.00 -7.40
CA ARG A 43 -13.75 -12.65 -8.71
C ARG A 43 -14.77 -12.02 -9.65
N THR A 44 -15.89 -11.52 -9.14
CA THR A 44 -16.92 -10.85 -9.92
C THR A 44 -16.68 -9.35 -10.07
N LYS A 45 -15.61 -8.81 -9.46
CA LYS A 45 -15.31 -7.36 -9.40
C LYS A 45 -16.51 -6.54 -8.93
N SER A 46 -17.18 -7.02 -7.88
CA SER A 46 -18.42 -6.43 -7.38
C SER A 46 -18.31 -6.06 -5.90
N GLY A 47 -19.28 -5.30 -5.38
CA GLY A 47 -19.29 -4.88 -3.98
C GLY A 47 -18.08 -4.02 -3.64
N VAL A 48 -17.34 -4.41 -2.59
CA VAL A 48 -16.10 -3.74 -2.16
C VAL A 48 -14.95 -3.78 -3.19
N PHE A 49 -15.10 -4.58 -4.24
CA PHE A 49 -14.16 -4.65 -5.36
C PHE A 49 -14.67 -3.97 -6.63
N PHE A 50 -15.85 -3.35 -6.61
CA PHE A 50 -16.33 -2.58 -7.75
C PHE A 50 -15.58 -1.25 -7.84
N GLU A 51 -14.89 -1.00 -8.97
CA GLU A 51 -14.07 0.21 -9.21
C GLU A 51 -13.11 0.57 -8.07
N ALA A 52 -12.66 -0.44 -7.32
CA ALA A 52 -11.80 -0.23 -6.16
C ALA A 52 -10.38 0.19 -6.60
N PRO A 53 -9.73 1.16 -5.90
CA PRO A 53 -8.37 1.60 -6.22
C PRO A 53 -7.31 0.49 -6.17
N CYS A 54 -7.59 -0.63 -5.49
CA CYS A 54 -6.67 -1.76 -5.45
C CYS A 54 -6.40 -2.33 -6.86
N TRP A 55 -7.32 -2.22 -7.82
CA TRP A 55 -7.16 -2.74 -9.17
C TRP A 55 -6.04 -2.07 -9.97
N ASP A 56 -5.64 -0.85 -9.63
CA ASP A 56 -4.51 -0.16 -10.25
C ASP A 56 -3.17 -0.87 -9.93
N HIS A 57 -3.14 -1.65 -8.85
CA HIS A 57 -1.97 -2.37 -8.36
C HIS A 57 -1.98 -3.87 -8.70
N THR A 58 -2.68 -4.29 -9.75
CA THR A 58 -2.69 -5.70 -10.19
C THR A 58 -1.30 -6.27 -10.50
N ALA A 59 -0.32 -5.42 -10.81
CA ALA A 59 1.07 -5.82 -11.04
C ALA A 59 1.77 -6.38 -9.79
N ASP A 60 1.43 -5.85 -8.60
CA ASP A 60 1.95 -6.27 -7.30
C ASP A 60 0.79 -6.80 -6.43
N PRO A 61 0.60 -8.14 -6.38
CA PRO A 61 -0.43 -8.75 -5.56
C PRO A 61 -0.34 -8.38 -4.07
N LYS A 62 0.85 -8.13 -3.52
CA LYS A 62 0.98 -7.76 -2.10
C LYS A 62 0.41 -6.37 -1.86
N LEU A 63 0.74 -5.42 -2.73
CA LEU A 63 0.21 -4.06 -2.66
C LEU A 63 -1.31 -4.05 -2.87
N PHE A 64 -1.82 -4.83 -3.84
CA PHE A 64 -3.26 -5.00 -4.07
C PHE A 64 -4.02 -5.37 -2.78
N TRP A 65 -3.58 -6.43 -2.09
CA TRP A 65 -4.28 -6.91 -0.89
C TRP A 65 -4.12 -5.99 0.32
N ARG A 66 -3.00 -5.24 0.41
CA ARG A 66 -2.83 -4.17 1.42
C ARG A 66 -3.78 -3.01 1.19
N MET A 67 -3.95 -2.57 -0.05
CA MET A 67 -4.90 -1.50 -0.41
C MET A 67 -6.34 -1.95 -0.17
N HIS A 68 -6.66 -3.21 -0.46
CA HIS A 68 -7.98 -3.74 -0.12
C HIS A 68 -8.23 -3.81 1.40
N GLN A 69 -7.20 -4.15 2.18
CA GLN A 69 -7.27 -4.18 3.64
C GLN A 69 -7.45 -2.78 4.26
N SER A 70 -6.86 -1.73 3.67
CA SER A 70 -7.08 -0.36 4.17
C SER A 70 -8.52 0.11 3.92
N VAL A 71 -9.12 -0.28 2.78
CA VAL A 71 -10.50 0.09 2.41
C VAL A 71 -11.55 -0.73 3.16
N SER A 72 -11.36 -2.04 3.30
CA SER A 72 -12.32 -2.94 3.99
C SER A 72 -12.12 -2.98 5.52
N GLY A 73 -11.10 -2.29 6.02
CA GLY A 73 -10.69 -2.31 7.42
C GLY A 73 -9.91 -3.57 7.82
N VAL A 74 -9.49 -3.60 9.08
CA VAL A 74 -8.59 -4.63 9.66
C VAL A 74 -9.14 -6.07 9.55
N SER A 75 -10.45 -6.23 9.36
CA SER A 75 -11.16 -7.52 9.49
C SER A 75 -11.39 -8.30 8.20
N SER A 76 -10.86 -7.90 7.03
CA SER A 76 -10.99 -8.74 5.83
C SER A 76 -10.24 -10.06 6.04
N GLY A 77 -11.00 -11.12 6.25
CA GLY A 77 -10.47 -12.47 6.46
C GLY A 77 -9.74 -12.97 5.22
N LEU A 78 -10.22 -12.58 4.03
CA LEU A 78 -9.62 -12.96 2.77
C LEU A 78 -8.30 -12.23 2.50
N ALA A 79 -8.23 -10.92 2.74
CA ALA A 79 -7.02 -10.14 2.52
C ALA A 79 -5.88 -10.63 3.42
N ASN A 80 -6.18 -10.89 4.70
CA ASN A 80 -5.22 -11.46 5.64
C ASN A 80 -4.72 -12.84 5.18
N LEU A 81 -5.62 -13.71 4.72
CA LEU A 81 -5.25 -15.01 4.19
C LEU A 81 -4.37 -14.90 2.94
N ALA A 82 -4.72 -13.99 2.01
CA ALA A 82 -3.96 -13.74 0.80
C ALA A 82 -2.55 -13.22 1.11
N LEU A 83 -2.42 -12.22 1.98
CA LEU A 83 -1.12 -11.69 2.41
C LEU A 83 -0.26 -12.75 3.11
N ARG A 84 -0.85 -13.61 3.94
CA ARG A 84 -0.13 -14.72 4.56
C ARG A 84 0.42 -15.68 3.51
N PHE A 85 -0.37 -16.04 2.50
CA PHE A 85 0.13 -16.87 1.41
C PHE A 85 1.22 -16.17 0.60
N LEU A 86 1.04 -14.89 0.26
CA LEU A 86 2.01 -14.11 -0.52
C LEU A 86 3.34 -13.87 0.22
N ASN A 87 3.31 -13.86 1.55
CA ASN A 87 4.50 -13.72 2.39
C ASN A 87 5.10 -15.06 2.82
N ALA A 88 4.40 -16.18 2.62
CA ALA A 88 4.96 -17.49 2.86
C ALA A 88 6.01 -17.79 1.78
N THR A 89 7.28 -17.69 2.16
CA THR A 89 8.40 -18.10 1.32
C THR A 89 8.34 -19.62 1.11
N ALA A 90 7.99 -20.04 -0.11
CA ALA A 90 7.93 -21.44 -0.50
C ALA A 90 9.32 -22.00 -0.89
N ASN A 91 10.37 -21.60 -0.19
CA ASN A 91 11.74 -22.08 -0.44
C ASN A 91 12.33 -22.70 0.83
N SER A 92 13.01 -23.85 0.67
CA SER A 92 13.86 -24.44 1.70
C SER A 92 15.15 -23.64 1.91
N VAL A 93 15.44 -22.69 1.02
CA VAL A 93 16.68 -21.89 1.01
C VAL A 93 16.92 -21.17 2.33
N ALA A 94 15.88 -20.61 2.97
CA ALA A 94 16.03 -19.99 4.28
C ALA A 94 16.44 -21.03 5.35
N SER A 95 15.90 -22.24 5.26
CA SER A 95 16.30 -23.36 6.13
C SER A 95 17.72 -23.84 5.82
N GLU A 96 18.12 -23.95 4.55
CA GLU A 96 19.47 -24.32 4.12
C GLU A 96 20.52 -23.30 4.57
N GLN A 97 20.20 -22.01 4.47
CA GLN A 97 21.05 -20.94 4.98
C GLN A 97 21.18 -21.02 6.50
N ALA A 98 20.08 -21.28 7.22
CA ALA A 98 20.11 -21.48 8.67
C ALA A 98 20.97 -22.70 9.07
N PHE A 99 20.89 -23.81 8.33
CA PHE A 99 21.74 -24.99 8.55
C PHE A 99 23.21 -24.72 8.23
N SER A 100 23.50 -23.95 7.17
CA SER A 100 24.88 -23.56 6.85
C SER A 100 25.49 -22.68 7.93
N ILE A 101 24.73 -21.74 8.50
CA ILE A 101 25.15 -20.89 9.61
C ILE A 101 25.37 -21.75 10.87
N GLN A 102 24.45 -22.67 11.16
CA GLN A 102 24.57 -23.58 12.28
C GLN A 102 25.84 -24.45 12.15
N ASN A 103 26.20 -24.89 10.94
CA ASN A 103 27.42 -25.63 10.68
C ASN A 103 28.71 -24.82 10.94
N LEU A 104 28.67 -23.48 10.82
CA LEU A 104 29.79 -22.60 11.19
C LEU A 104 29.94 -22.47 12.71
N GLN A 105 28.83 -22.54 13.45
CA GLN A 105 28.80 -22.39 14.91
C GLN A 105 29.10 -23.72 15.62
N ILE A 106 28.57 -24.84 15.10
CA ILE A 106 28.78 -26.20 15.60
C ILE A 106 29.92 -26.85 14.82
N THR A 107 31.16 -26.53 15.19
CA THR A 107 32.34 -27.24 14.69
C THR A 107 32.71 -28.38 15.65
N LYS A 108 33.34 -29.46 15.15
CA LYS A 108 33.76 -30.62 15.97
C LYS A 108 34.61 -30.26 17.20
N ILE A 109 35.24 -29.09 17.20
CA ILE A 109 36.14 -28.58 18.26
C ILE A 109 35.36 -27.72 19.30
N ARG A 110 34.20 -27.14 18.91
CA ARG A 110 33.31 -26.31 19.76
C ARG A 110 32.03 -27.06 20.14
N ASN A 111 32.16 -28.34 20.52
CA ASN A 111 31.02 -29.24 20.76
C ASN A 111 30.37 -29.08 22.16
N ARG A 112 30.48 -27.90 22.78
CA ARG A 112 30.13 -27.66 24.19
C ARG A 112 28.82 -26.89 24.39
N LEU A 113 28.20 -26.41 23.32
CA LEU A 113 26.84 -25.87 23.40
C LEU A 113 25.84 -27.03 23.40
N THR A 114 24.91 -27.01 24.35
CA THR A 114 23.73 -27.85 24.25
C THR A 114 22.88 -27.38 23.06
N ILE A 115 22.07 -28.27 22.49
CA ILE A 115 21.20 -27.98 21.34
C ILE A 115 20.36 -26.72 21.59
N GLU A 116 19.79 -26.59 22.78
CA GLU A 116 18.99 -25.43 23.18
C GLU A 116 19.76 -24.10 23.09
N HIS A 117 21.02 -24.08 23.51
CA HIS A 117 21.85 -22.87 23.43
C HIS A 117 22.29 -22.58 21.99
N ALA A 118 22.51 -23.61 21.18
CA ALA A 118 22.85 -23.46 19.76
C ALA A 118 21.66 -22.86 18.98
N ASP A 119 20.44 -23.30 19.27
CA ASP A 119 19.22 -22.76 18.65
C ASP A 119 19.00 -21.29 19.05
N LYS A 120 19.20 -20.93 20.32
CA LYS A 120 19.14 -19.54 20.78
C LYS A 120 20.20 -18.67 20.09
N LEU A 121 21.42 -19.17 19.95
CA LEU A 121 22.50 -18.45 19.27
C LEU A 121 22.19 -18.24 17.78
N ASN A 122 21.65 -19.27 17.11
CA ASN A 122 21.25 -19.18 15.71
C ASN A 122 20.11 -18.17 15.52
N PHE A 123 19.11 -18.18 16.41
CA PHE A 123 18.02 -17.21 16.44
C PHE A 123 18.52 -15.78 16.62
N ILE A 124 19.41 -15.53 17.59
CA ILE A 124 20.01 -14.21 17.81
C ILE A 124 20.79 -13.77 16.57
N TYR A 125 21.60 -14.67 15.99
CA TYR A 125 22.39 -14.37 14.81
C TYR A 125 21.54 -13.98 13.59
N ILE A 126 20.55 -14.80 13.24
CA ILE A 126 19.66 -14.55 12.09
C ILE A 126 18.88 -13.25 12.28
N ASN A 127 18.30 -13.03 13.46
CA ASN A 127 17.51 -11.83 13.73
C ASN A 127 18.37 -10.57 13.82
N SER A 128 19.56 -10.63 14.44
CA SER A 128 20.48 -9.48 14.48
C SER A 128 20.88 -9.03 13.08
N ARG A 129 21.12 -9.98 12.16
CA ARG A 129 21.40 -9.69 10.77
C ARG A 129 20.20 -9.06 10.05
N ALA A 130 19.01 -9.64 10.20
CA ALA A 130 17.79 -9.10 9.59
C ALA A 130 17.48 -7.67 10.09
N LEU A 131 17.68 -7.42 11.40
CA LEU A 131 17.51 -6.10 11.98
C LEU A 131 18.56 -5.10 11.46
N ASN A 132 19.82 -5.52 11.35
CA ASN A 132 20.87 -4.67 10.78
C ASN A 132 20.60 -4.32 9.31
N GLU A 133 20.08 -5.26 8.51
CA GLU A 133 19.67 -5.01 7.11
C GLU A 133 18.47 -4.05 7.03
N ILE A 134 17.52 -4.16 7.96
CA ILE A 134 16.40 -3.21 8.05
C ILE A 134 16.91 -1.82 8.45
N MET A 135 17.82 -1.73 9.43
CA MET A 135 18.40 -0.47 9.91
C MET A 135 19.29 0.18 8.86
N SER A 136 20.05 -0.59 8.07
CA SER A 136 20.88 -0.06 6.98
C SER A 136 20.07 0.41 5.77
N ASN A 137 18.85 -0.12 5.60
CA ASN A 137 17.93 0.24 4.52
C ASN A 137 16.86 1.27 4.93
N GLN A 138 16.95 1.84 6.15
CA GLN A 138 16.20 3.05 6.47
C GLN A 138 16.76 4.20 5.62
N PRO A 139 15.93 4.99 4.91
CA PRO A 139 16.40 6.26 4.37
C PRO A 139 16.95 7.09 5.53
N ASN A 140 18.07 7.78 5.32
CA ASN A 140 18.63 8.64 6.36
C ASN A 140 17.53 9.59 6.84
N THR A 141 17.34 9.69 8.17
CA THR A 141 16.33 10.57 8.79
C THR A 141 16.47 12.03 8.33
N GLU A 142 17.69 12.44 7.93
CA GLU A 142 17.98 13.76 7.36
C GLU A 142 17.37 13.95 5.95
N GLU A 143 17.30 12.90 5.13
CA GLU A 143 16.77 12.94 3.76
C GLU A 143 15.24 13.01 3.75
N ILE A 144 14.57 12.36 4.72
CA ILE A 144 13.12 12.47 4.91
C ILE A 144 12.74 13.87 5.42
N ALA A 145 13.51 14.43 6.36
CA ALA A 145 13.27 15.78 6.86
C ALA A 145 13.45 16.86 5.78
N VAL A 146 14.45 16.69 4.90
CA VAL A 146 14.65 17.59 3.75
C VAL A 146 13.48 17.51 2.76
N LEU A 147 13.01 16.30 2.44
CA LEU A 147 11.87 16.11 1.54
C LEU A 147 10.55 16.66 2.11
N GLU A 148 10.32 16.55 3.42
CA GLU A 148 9.15 17.14 4.09
C GLU A 148 9.20 18.67 4.08
N ILE A 149 10.38 19.27 4.29
CA ILE A 149 10.59 20.72 4.22
C ILE A 149 10.44 21.23 2.78
N GLU A 150 10.96 20.51 1.79
CA GLU A 150 10.80 20.84 0.37
C GLU A 150 9.33 20.78 -0.06
N ALA A 151 8.58 19.76 0.36
CA ALA A 151 7.15 19.64 0.07
C ALA A 151 6.31 20.75 0.73
N GLU A 152 6.65 21.17 1.95
CA GLU A 152 6.00 22.28 2.64
C GLU A 152 6.28 23.63 1.93
N ASN A 153 7.53 23.84 1.48
CA ASN A 153 7.92 25.05 0.76
C ASN A 153 7.23 25.15 -0.61
N ASP A 154 7.15 24.06 -1.37
CA ASP A 154 6.45 24.01 -2.65
C ASP A 154 4.94 24.30 -2.49
N PHE A 155 4.33 23.81 -1.41
CA PHE A 155 2.93 24.10 -1.08
C PHE A 155 2.72 25.58 -0.76
N ILE A 156 3.60 26.17 0.06
CA ILE A 156 3.53 27.59 0.42
C ILE A 156 3.71 28.47 -0.81
N ASP A 157 4.64 28.15 -1.71
CA ASP A 157 4.89 28.94 -2.91
C ASP A 157 3.73 28.83 -3.91
N THR A 158 3.13 27.65 -4.06
CA THR A 158 1.91 27.46 -4.85
C THR A 158 0.73 28.28 -4.30
N TRP A 159 0.59 28.35 -2.97
CA TRP A 159 -0.44 29.15 -2.33
C TRP A 159 -0.21 30.66 -2.51
N LYS A 160 1.03 31.14 -2.40
CA LYS A 160 1.39 32.55 -2.67
C LYS A 160 1.11 32.94 -4.12
N ILE A 161 1.43 32.07 -5.07
CA ILE A 161 1.14 32.28 -6.50
C ILE A 161 -0.38 32.35 -6.70
N SER A 162 -1.13 31.39 -6.16
CA SER A 162 -2.59 31.36 -6.26
C SER A 162 -3.25 32.60 -5.65
N ARG A 163 -2.73 33.08 -4.51
CA ARG A 163 -3.19 34.31 -3.86
C ARG A 163 -2.92 35.54 -4.71
N SER A 164 -1.71 35.67 -5.24
CA SER A 164 -1.34 36.80 -6.10
C SER A 164 -2.15 36.84 -7.39
N VAL A 165 -2.47 35.68 -7.99
CA VAL A 165 -3.35 35.60 -9.17
C VAL A 165 -4.76 36.04 -8.82
N MET A 166 -5.27 35.63 -7.66
CA MET A 166 -6.61 36.01 -7.20
C MET A 166 -6.72 37.51 -6.88
N ASP A 167 -5.67 38.10 -6.32
CA ASP A 167 -5.59 39.54 -6.04
C ASP A 167 -5.48 40.37 -7.35
N LEU A 168 -4.81 39.84 -8.39
CA LEU A 168 -4.76 40.47 -9.72
C LEU A 168 -6.11 40.38 -10.44
N GLU A 169 -6.78 39.22 -10.39
CA GLU A 169 -8.13 39.02 -10.97
C GLU A 169 -9.22 39.83 -10.25
N TYR A 170 -8.98 40.22 -8.99
CA TYR A 170 -9.86 41.12 -8.25
C TYR A 170 -9.69 42.57 -8.73
N ASN A 171 -8.45 43.04 -8.87
CA ASN A 171 -8.15 44.40 -9.35
C ASN A 171 -8.60 44.61 -10.81
N ASP A 172 -8.41 43.62 -11.69
CA ASP A 172 -8.87 43.68 -13.10
C ASP A 172 -10.42 43.74 -13.21
N ARG A 173 -11.14 43.20 -12.21
CA ARG A 173 -12.61 43.26 -12.18
C ARG A 173 -13.13 44.60 -11.68
N GLU A 174 -12.48 45.21 -10.69
CA GLU A 174 -12.85 46.53 -10.19
C GLU A 174 -12.61 47.62 -11.26
N GLU A 175 -11.49 47.57 -11.97
CA GLU A 175 -11.17 48.55 -13.04
C GLU A 175 -12.21 48.48 -14.19
N LYS A 176 -12.70 47.27 -14.49
CA LYS A 176 -13.73 47.04 -15.52
C LYS A 176 -15.14 47.43 -15.07
N ILE A 177 -15.42 47.40 -13.76
CA ILE A 177 -16.68 47.87 -13.18
C ILE A 177 -16.71 49.42 -13.16
N GLU A 178 -15.58 50.06 -12.85
CA GLU A 178 -15.46 51.52 -12.90
C GLU A 178 -15.57 52.06 -14.34
N GLU A 179 -14.95 51.43 -15.34
CA GLU A 179 -15.09 51.84 -16.75
C GLU A 179 -16.52 51.69 -17.28
N SER A 180 -17.28 50.68 -16.83
CA SER A 180 -18.66 50.48 -17.28
C SER A 180 -19.63 51.51 -16.69
N GLN A 181 -19.39 52.01 -15.48
CA GLN A 181 -20.22 53.04 -14.82
C GLN A 181 -20.05 54.43 -15.43
N VAL A 182 -18.90 54.72 -16.05
CA VAL A 182 -18.63 56.02 -16.72
C VAL A 182 -19.35 56.13 -18.07
N SER A 183 -19.69 55.01 -18.73
CA SER A 183 -20.32 55.02 -20.05
C SER A 183 -21.83 55.33 -20.06
N ASP A 184 -22.52 55.21 -18.92
CA ASP A 184 -23.99 55.37 -18.83
C ASP A 184 -24.45 56.82 -18.52
N VAL A 185 -23.53 57.79 -18.36
CA VAL A 185 -23.86 59.20 -18.05
C VAL A 185 -23.91 60.10 -19.31
N ALA A 186 -23.54 59.60 -20.49
CA ALA A 186 -23.54 60.38 -21.73
C ALA A 186 -24.80 60.13 -22.60
N GLY A 187 -25.98 60.50 -22.09
CA GLY A 187 -27.19 60.64 -22.91
C GLY A 187 -27.15 61.90 -23.79
N PRO A 188 -27.70 61.88 -25.02
CA PRO A 188 -27.53 62.96 -25.98
C PRO A 188 -28.29 64.24 -25.59
N LEU A 189 -27.61 65.38 -25.63
CA LEU A 189 -28.21 66.72 -25.57
C LEU A 189 -29.10 66.95 -26.80
N ILE A 190 -30.42 66.89 -26.62
CA ILE A 190 -31.40 67.38 -27.60
C ILE A 190 -31.40 68.90 -27.55
N LEU A 191 -31.07 69.52 -28.69
CA LEU A 191 -31.10 70.96 -28.93
C LEU A 191 -32.52 71.34 -29.40
N ILE A 192 -33.28 72.05 -28.55
CA ILE A 192 -34.48 72.82 -28.94
C ILE A 192 -34.27 74.26 -28.48
#